data_AF-A0A0C3BXC0-F1
#
_entry.id   AF-A0A0C3BXC0-F1
#
_cell.length_a   1.000
_cell.length_b   1.000
_cell.length_c   1.000
_cell.angle_alpha   90.00
_cell.angle_beta   90.00
_cell.angle_gamma   90.00
#
_symmetry.space_group_name_H-M   'P 1'
#
loop_
_entity.id
_entity.type
_entity.pdbx_description
1 polymer ?
#
loop_
_entity_poly.entity_id
_entity_poly.type
_entity_poly.pdbx_seq_one_letter_code
_entity_poly.pdbx_strand_id
1 'polypeptide(L)'
;MQQYVFNGAEGDLNAPRVPKIHDFFISDNWMGYLVMEYIQASPTHPEDVPEKVASALQWLRDLPPPSDTAIGSVAGPGVPYMLLKGLKAPIAFSSIEAIERYMNTALSRLPRRSRAKSKPITFSNEKFLFTQTDMHEGNFFLDMEEKMCLIDFDGVALLPESFGNQFLASRMNFVQKVAAHLNWPTHNVESMGKAQVIIQMTGNKSLGLDENGFRKPRTLLP
;
A
#
# COMPACT_ATOMS: atom_id res chain seq x y z
N MET A 1 -9.99 7.11 4.78
CA MET A 1 -9.88 5.74 4.25
C MET A 1 -10.77 4.77 5.02
N GLN A 2 -10.48 4.46 6.29
CA GLN A 2 -11.23 3.46 7.08
C GLN A 2 -12.74 3.63 7.04
N GLN A 3 -13.27 4.85 7.22
CA GLN A 3 -14.73 5.09 7.15
C GLN A 3 -15.33 4.71 5.79
N TYR A 4 -14.59 4.92 4.70
CA TYR A 4 -15.04 4.53 3.36
C TYR A 4 -15.12 3.00 3.23
N VAL A 5 -14.08 2.30 3.68
CA VAL A 5 -14.04 0.83 3.66
C VAL A 5 -15.12 0.25 4.58
N PHE A 6 -15.33 0.83 5.76
CA PHE A 6 -16.40 0.48 6.69
C PHE A 6 -17.77 0.57 6.01
N ASN A 7 -18.08 1.70 5.37
CA ASN A 7 -19.35 1.89 4.66
C ASN A 7 -19.52 0.89 3.52
N GLY A 8 -18.43 0.54 2.83
CA GLY A 8 -18.45 -0.49 1.78
C GLY A 8 -18.72 -1.90 2.32
N ALA A 9 -18.26 -2.18 3.54
CA ALA A 9 -18.44 -3.48 4.19
C ALA A 9 -19.83 -3.64 4.83
N GLU A 10 -20.56 -2.56 5.10
CA GLU A 10 -21.90 -2.64 5.68
C GLU A 10 -22.86 -3.40 4.76
N GLY A 11 -23.46 -4.47 5.29
CA GLY A 11 -24.43 -5.30 4.58
C GLY A 11 -23.82 -6.34 3.61
N ASP A 12 -22.51 -6.34 3.41
CA ASP A 12 -21.83 -7.36 2.59
C ASP A 12 -21.35 -8.53 3.46
N LEU A 13 -21.89 -9.72 3.18
CA LEU A 13 -21.56 -10.96 3.89
C LEU A 13 -20.13 -11.44 3.62
N ASN A 14 -19.54 -11.06 2.48
CA ASN A 14 -18.19 -11.44 2.08
C ASN A 14 -17.14 -10.41 2.50
N ALA A 15 -17.56 -9.22 2.93
CA ALA A 15 -16.65 -8.18 3.38
C ALA A 15 -15.95 -8.56 4.68
N PRO A 16 -14.69 -8.14 4.90
CA PRO A 16 -14.09 -8.19 6.22
C PRO A 16 -14.85 -7.26 7.18
N ARG A 17 -14.77 -7.55 8.48
CA ARG A 17 -15.20 -6.60 9.50
C ARG A 17 -14.19 -5.48 9.60
N VAL A 18 -14.69 -4.25 9.64
CA VAL A 18 -13.89 -3.04 9.82
C VAL A 18 -14.40 -2.33 11.06
N PRO A 19 -13.54 -1.88 11.99
CA PRO A 19 -13.99 -1.11 13.15
C PRO A 19 -14.64 0.20 12.72
N LYS A 20 -15.83 0.50 13.25
CA LYS A 20 -16.47 1.81 13.07
C LYS A 20 -15.63 2.90 13.74
N ILE A 21 -15.39 4.01 13.05
CA ILE A 21 -14.80 5.21 13.68
C ILE A 21 -15.91 5.98 14.39
N HIS A 22 -15.68 6.32 15.65
CA HIS A 22 -16.58 7.13 16.45
C HIS A 22 -16.14 8.59 16.49
N ASP A 23 -14.84 8.83 16.64
CA ASP A 23 -14.30 10.20 16.73
C ASP A 23 -12.81 10.25 16.33
N PHE A 24 -12.36 11.43 15.90
CA PHE A 24 -10.96 11.76 15.70
C PHE A 24 -10.70 13.20 16.13
N PHE A 25 -9.70 13.38 17.01
CA PHE A 25 -9.32 14.70 17.49
C PHE A 25 -7.82 14.82 17.70
N ILE A 26 -7.32 16.05 17.64
CA ILE A 26 -5.92 16.40 17.90
C ILE A 26 -5.87 17.16 19.21
N SER A 27 -5.07 16.70 20.17
CA SER A 27 -4.84 17.40 21.42
C SER A 27 -3.90 18.59 21.27
N ASP A 28 -3.82 19.41 22.31
CA ASP A 28 -2.96 20.61 22.36
C ASP A 28 -1.47 20.33 22.15
N ASN A 29 -1.02 19.09 22.41
CA ASN A 29 0.36 18.66 22.15
C ASN A 29 0.57 18.03 20.76
N TRP A 30 -0.35 18.26 19.81
CA TRP A 30 -0.32 17.74 18.44
C TRP A 30 -0.42 16.20 18.33
N MET A 31 -0.89 15.52 19.38
CA MET A 31 -1.16 14.09 19.32
C MET A 31 -2.55 13.85 18.73
N GLY A 32 -2.62 13.00 17.69
CA GLY A 32 -3.89 12.53 17.14
C GLY A 32 -4.44 11.36 17.95
N TYR A 33 -5.73 11.41 18.30
CA TYR A 33 -6.47 10.33 18.92
C TYR A 33 -7.56 9.86 17.98
N LEU A 34 -7.63 8.54 17.78
CA LEU A 34 -8.69 7.87 17.02
C LEU A 34 -9.50 7.02 17.98
N VAL A 35 -10.80 7.30 18.09
CA VAL A 35 -11.75 6.51 18.86
C VAL A 35 -12.53 5.63 17.89
N MET A 36 -12.44 4.33 18.05
CA MET A 36 -13.08 3.35 17.18
C MET A 36 -13.70 2.20 17.96
N GLU A 37 -14.59 1.47 17.32
CA GLU A 37 -15.22 0.27 17.84
C GLU A 37 -14.17 -0.72 18.34
N TYR A 38 -14.36 -1.21 19.56
CA TYR A 38 -13.58 -2.33 20.07
C TYR A 38 -14.18 -3.64 19.55
N ILE A 39 -13.39 -4.38 18.76
CA ILE A 39 -13.76 -5.71 18.29
C ILE A 39 -12.98 -6.73 19.11
N GLN A 40 -13.72 -7.62 19.78
CA GLN A 40 -13.12 -8.71 20.54
C GLN A 40 -12.60 -9.78 19.58
N ALA A 41 -11.30 -10.08 19.68
CA ALA A 41 -10.68 -11.15 18.92
C ALA A 41 -11.10 -12.52 19.46
N SER A 42 -11.33 -13.47 18.53
CA SER A 42 -11.52 -14.87 18.88
C SER A 42 -10.25 -15.43 19.53
N PRO A 43 -10.36 -16.25 20.59
CA PRO A 43 -9.22 -16.98 21.13
C PRO A 43 -8.74 -18.12 20.20
N THR A 44 -9.52 -18.45 19.17
CA THR A 44 -9.17 -19.51 18.20
C THR A 44 -8.28 -18.96 17.09
N HIS A 45 -7.24 -19.72 16.76
CA HIS A 45 -6.36 -19.46 15.62
C HIS A 45 -6.47 -20.61 14.63
N PRO A 46 -7.51 -20.62 13.79
CA PRO A 46 -7.70 -21.71 12.82
C PRO A 46 -6.60 -21.68 11.76
N GLU A 47 -6.32 -22.83 11.15
CA GLU A 47 -5.25 -22.98 10.17
C GLU A 47 -5.52 -22.20 8.86
N ASP A 48 -6.79 -21.87 8.60
CA ASP A 48 -7.28 -21.18 7.41
C ASP A 48 -7.17 -19.64 7.47
N VAL A 49 -6.57 -19.07 8.54
CA VAL A 49 -6.36 -17.62 8.67
C VAL A 49 -5.73 -17.00 7.40
N PRO A 50 -4.68 -17.58 6.78
CA PRO A 50 -4.11 -17.00 5.56
C PRO A 50 -5.10 -16.92 4.38
N GLU A 51 -6.00 -17.88 4.25
CA GLU A 51 -7.05 -17.91 3.21
C GLU A 51 -8.12 -16.85 3.47
N LYS A 52 -8.54 -16.69 4.73
CA LYS A 52 -9.47 -15.63 5.14
C LYS A 52 -8.87 -14.23 4.95
N VAL A 53 -7.58 -14.06 5.23
CA VAL A 53 -6.86 -12.81 4.95
C VAL A 53 -6.80 -12.56 3.45
N ALA A 54 -6.47 -13.56 2.64
CA ALA A 54 -6.49 -13.44 1.18
C ALA A 54 -7.87 -13.01 0.65
N SER A 55 -8.94 -13.59 1.18
CA SER A 55 -10.32 -13.23 0.83
C SER A 55 -10.65 -11.78 1.20
N ALA A 56 -10.26 -11.32 2.40
CA ALA A 56 -10.43 -9.94 2.84
C ALA A 56 -9.65 -8.94 1.96
N LEU A 57 -8.43 -9.28 1.55
CA LEU A 57 -7.63 -8.46 0.65
C LEU A 57 -8.18 -8.43 -0.77
N GLN A 58 -8.73 -9.53 -1.27
CA GLN A 58 -9.41 -9.58 -2.55
C GLN A 58 -10.66 -8.70 -2.54
N TRP A 59 -11.49 -8.81 -1.49
CA TRP A 59 -12.64 -7.94 -1.30
C TRP A 59 -12.24 -6.46 -1.27
N LEU A 60 -11.17 -6.11 -0.54
CA LEU A 60 -10.68 -4.75 -0.46
C LEU A 60 -10.29 -4.21 -1.84
N ARG A 61 -9.65 -5.03 -2.69
CA ARG A 61 -9.31 -4.66 -4.07
C ARG A 61 -10.52 -4.46 -4.96
N ASP A 62 -11.55 -5.27 -4.76
CA ASP A 62 -12.77 -5.23 -5.57
C ASP A 62 -13.71 -4.08 -5.16
N LEU A 63 -13.47 -3.47 -4.00
CA LEU A 63 -14.17 -2.27 -3.57
C LEU A 63 -13.93 -1.12 -4.55
N PRO A 64 -14.98 -0.49 -5.12
CA PRO A 64 -14.82 0.58 -6.09
C PRO A 64 -14.11 1.78 -5.44
N PRO A 65 -13.17 2.45 -6.14
CA PRO A 65 -12.56 3.66 -5.62
C PRO A 65 -13.55 4.84 -5.63
N PRO A 66 -13.46 5.79 -4.68
CA PRO A 66 -14.28 7.00 -4.70
C PRO A 66 -13.97 7.84 -5.94
N SER A 67 -15.01 8.45 -6.51
CA SER A 67 -15.02 9.14 -7.81
C SER A 67 -13.93 10.21 -7.99
N ASP A 68 -13.51 10.84 -6.88
CA ASP A 68 -12.60 11.99 -6.87
C ASP A 68 -11.22 11.68 -6.27
N THR A 69 -10.84 10.40 -6.18
CA THR A 69 -9.62 10.00 -5.46
C THR A 69 -8.38 10.19 -6.33
N ALA A 70 -7.52 11.15 -5.94
CA ALA A 70 -6.16 11.26 -6.46
C ALA A 70 -5.30 10.05 -6.01
N ILE A 71 -4.24 9.75 -6.76
CA ILE A 71 -3.32 8.64 -6.49
C ILE A 71 -2.72 8.75 -5.08
N GLY A 72 -2.65 7.62 -4.37
CA GLY A 72 -2.04 7.53 -3.05
C GLY A 72 -3.06 7.43 -1.91
N SER A 73 -2.89 8.25 -0.88
CA SER A 73 -3.71 8.17 0.34
C SER A 73 -5.01 8.95 0.20
N VAL A 74 -6.12 8.32 0.59
CA VAL A 74 -7.42 8.98 0.81
C VAL A 74 -7.34 10.02 1.95
N ALA A 75 -6.21 10.13 2.66
CA ALA A 75 -5.95 11.21 3.62
C ALA A 75 -5.75 12.59 2.98
N GLY A 76 -5.71 12.69 1.65
CA GLY A 76 -5.73 13.94 0.91
C GLY A 76 -4.40 14.31 0.26
N PRO A 77 -4.38 15.42 -0.51
CA PRO A 77 -3.20 15.86 -1.25
C PRO A 77 -2.01 16.14 -0.32
N GLY A 78 -0.81 15.71 -0.71
CA GLY A 78 0.44 16.07 -0.01
C GLY A 78 0.82 15.20 1.18
N VAL A 79 -0.02 14.26 1.60
CA VAL A 79 0.33 13.30 2.65
C VAL A 79 1.24 12.20 2.08
N PRO A 80 2.46 12.01 2.60
CA PRO A 80 3.32 10.92 2.14
C PRO A 80 2.67 9.57 2.43
N TYR A 81 2.47 8.75 1.40
CA TYR A 81 1.97 7.40 1.52
C TYR A 81 3.13 6.38 1.43
N MET A 82 2.93 5.16 1.91
CA MET A 82 3.90 4.09 1.69
C MET A 82 3.86 3.65 0.23
N LEU A 83 4.90 4.00 -0.53
CA LEU A 83 5.07 3.52 -1.89
C LEU A 83 5.48 2.05 -1.88
N LEU A 84 6.43 1.67 -1.03
CA LEU A 84 6.92 0.30 -0.90
C LEU A 84 7.16 0.01 0.57
N LYS A 85 7.40 -1.25 0.93
CA LYS A 85 7.67 -1.65 2.33
C LYS A 85 8.82 -0.82 2.93
N GLY A 86 8.51 -0.05 3.97
CA GLY A 86 9.47 0.85 4.64
C GLY A 86 9.93 2.04 3.78
N LEU A 87 9.24 2.33 2.67
CA LEU A 87 9.52 3.46 1.79
C LEU A 87 8.30 4.38 1.71
N LYS A 88 8.28 5.39 2.57
CA LYS A 88 7.40 6.55 2.40
C LYS A 88 7.77 7.28 1.11
N ALA A 89 6.76 7.73 0.39
CA ALA A 89 6.95 8.54 -0.81
C ALA A 89 7.83 9.75 -0.47
N PRO A 90 8.97 9.93 -1.16
CA PRO A 90 9.90 11.02 -0.82
C PRO A 90 9.33 12.40 -1.17
N ILE A 91 8.33 12.42 -2.05
CA ILE A 91 7.59 13.57 -2.54
C ILE A 91 6.17 13.11 -2.87
N ALA A 92 5.19 14.02 -2.78
CA ALA A 92 3.84 13.77 -3.25
C ALA A 92 3.83 13.82 -4.78
N PHE A 93 3.76 12.67 -5.44
CA PHE A 93 3.74 12.60 -6.90
C PHE A 93 2.41 13.11 -7.44
N SER A 94 2.45 13.87 -8.54
CA SER A 94 1.27 14.47 -9.16
C SER A 94 0.45 13.47 -9.98
N SER A 95 1.05 12.36 -10.39
CA SER A 95 0.48 11.43 -11.36
C SER A 95 1.16 10.05 -11.31
N ILE A 96 0.53 9.05 -11.91
CA ILE A 96 1.07 7.68 -12.00
C ILE A 96 2.29 7.67 -12.89
N GLU A 97 2.27 8.45 -13.95
CA GLU A 97 3.37 8.62 -14.87
C GLU A 97 4.58 9.23 -14.14
N ALA A 98 4.35 10.09 -13.13
CA ALA A 98 5.42 10.59 -12.27
C ALA A 98 6.03 9.49 -11.39
N ILE A 99 5.19 8.62 -10.79
CA ILE A 99 5.66 7.45 -10.02
C ILE A 99 6.42 6.47 -10.95
N GLU A 100 5.91 6.22 -12.15
CA GLU A 100 6.54 5.38 -13.16
C GLU A 100 7.93 5.91 -13.54
N ARG A 101 8.02 7.21 -13.85
CA ARG A 101 9.31 7.89 -14.13
C ARG A 101 10.27 7.78 -12.95
N TYR A 102 9.78 7.96 -11.73
CA TYR A 102 10.58 7.84 -10.51
C TYR A 102 11.15 6.42 -10.34
N MET A 103 10.31 5.40 -10.47
CA MET A 103 10.71 3.98 -10.34
C MET A 103 11.68 3.58 -11.46
N ASN A 104 11.43 3.99 -12.70
CA ASN A 104 12.36 3.74 -13.82
C ASN A 104 13.68 4.51 -13.68
N THR A 105 13.68 5.70 -13.06
CA THR A 105 14.91 6.42 -12.72
C THR A 105 15.73 5.69 -11.66
N ALA A 106 15.07 5.01 -10.70
CA ALA A 106 15.78 4.13 -9.78
C ALA A 106 16.41 2.94 -10.52
N LEU A 107 15.67 2.28 -11.41
CA LEU A 107 16.19 1.18 -12.24
C LEU A 107 17.38 1.61 -13.10
N SER A 108 17.37 2.83 -13.65
CA SER A 108 18.46 3.34 -14.48
C SER A 108 19.76 3.54 -13.70
N ARG A 109 19.72 3.53 -12.36
CA ARG A 109 20.91 3.61 -11.48
C ARG A 109 21.48 2.24 -11.11
N LEU A 110 20.81 1.14 -11.46
CA LEU A 110 21.34 -0.20 -11.26
C LEU A 110 22.67 -0.37 -11.99
N PRO A 111 23.60 -1.19 -11.45
CA PRO A 111 24.79 -1.62 -12.18
C PRO A 111 24.43 -2.21 -13.55
N ARG A 112 25.28 -2.02 -14.56
CA ARG A 112 25.02 -2.37 -15.97
C ARG A 112 24.46 -3.79 -16.14
N ARG A 113 25.03 -4.77 -15.46
CA ARG A 113 24.61 -6.19 -15.53
C ARG A 113 23.20 -6.41 -14.97
N SER A 114 22.87 -5.77 -13.85
CA SER A 114 21.54 -5.87 -13.23
C SER A 114 20.49 -5.10 -14.03
N ARG A 115 20.86 -3.94 -14.57
CA ARG A 115 20.01 -3.11 -15.43
C ARG A 115 19.60 -3.85 -16.70
N ALA A 116 20.54 -4.54 -17.36
CA ALA A 116 20.26 -5.32 -18.58
C ALA A 116 19.25 -6.47 -18.36
N LYS A 117 19.07 -6.92 -17.11
CA LYS A 117 18.12 -7.96 -16.72
C LYS A 117 16.81 -7.41 -16.14
N SER A 118 16.65 -6.10 -16.09
CA SER A 118 15.47 -5.48 -15.50
C SER A 118 14.55 -5.01 -16.61
N LYS A 119 13.25 -5.31 -16.49
CA LYS A 119 12.23 -4.79 -17.40
C LYS A 119 11.83 -3.39 -16.96
N PRO A 120 11.59 -2.45 -17.90
CA PRO A 120 10.96 -1.18 -17.55
C PRO A 120 9.66 -1.42 -16.78
N ILE A 121 9.41 -0.60 -15.76
CA ILE A 121 8.16 -0.63 -15.01
C ILE A 121 7.14 0.19 -15.81
N THR A 122 5.93 -0.32 -15.97
CA THR A 122 4.83 0.43 -16.59
C THR A 122 3.53 0.22 -15.82
N PHE A 123 2.83 1.31 -15.49
CA PHE A 123 1.56 1.28 -14.76
C PHE A 123 0.37 1.69 -15.64
N SER A 124 0.60 2.06 -16.90
CA SER A 124 -0.38 2.72 -17.77
C SER A 124 -1.66 1.91 -18.04
N ASN A 125 -1.60 0.58 -17.86
CA ASN A 125 -2.72 -0.33 -18.05
C ASN A 125 -3.15 -1.02 -16.73
N GLU A 126 -2.59 -0.62 -15.60
CA GLU A 126 -2.94 -1.21 -14.30
C GLU A 126 -4.21 -0.59 -13.75
N LYS A 127 -5.01 -1.42 -13.06
CA LYS A 127 -6.15 -0.93 -12.28
C LYS A 127 -5.68 -0.24 -11.00
N PHE A 128 -6.43 0.77 -10.57
CA PHE A 128 -6.27 1.41 -9.27
C PHE A 128 -7.14 0.70 -8.26
N LEU A 129 -6.50 0.03 -7.32
CA LEU A 129 -7.17 -0.83 -6.35
C LEU A 129 -6.70 -0.45 -4.95
N PHE A 130 -7.60 -0.59 -3.97
CA PHE A 130 -7.17 -0.48 -2.59
C PHE A 130 -6.19 -1.60 -2.25
N THR A 131 -5.11 -1.22 -1.59
CA THR A 131 -4.02 -2.12 -1.23
C THR A 131 -3.69 -1.90 0.23
N GLN A 132 -3.71 -2.97 1.02
CA GLN A 132 -3.10 -2.98 2.35
C GLN A 132 -1.58 -3.12 2.18
N THR A 133 -0.86 -2.04 2.48
CA THR A 133 0.61 -1.97 2.35
C THR A 133 1.32 -2.48 3.61
N ASP A 134 0.62 -2.55 4.74
CA ASP A 134 1.15 -3.16 5.96
C ASP A 134 0.56 -4.55 6.20
N MET A 135 1.31 -5.56 5.74
CA MET A 135 0.96 -6.98 5.82
C MET A 135 1.40 -7.63 7.14
N HIS A 136 1.53 -6.86 8.22
CA HIS A 136 1.81 -7.39 9.55
C HIS A 136 0.63 -8.25 10.05
N GLU A 137 0.90 -9.42 10.62
CA GLU A 137 -0.16 -10.36 11.05
C GLU A 137 -1.10 -9.75 12.11
N GLY A 138 -0.57 -8.87 12.96
CA GLY A 138 -1.36 -8.14 13.96
C GLY A 138 -2.41 -7.20 13.40
N ASN A 139 -2.38 -6.90 12.08
CA ASN A 139 -3.40 -6.08 11.42
C ASN A 139 -4.64 -6.90 11.02
N PHE A 140 -4.60 -8.21 11.27
CA PHE A 140 -5.64 -9.17 10.92
C PHE A 140 -5.98 -10.05 12.13
N PHE A 141 -7.26 -10.22 12.42
CA PHE A 141 -7.71 -11.16 13.43
C PHE A 141 -9.14 -11.60 13.15
N LEU A 142 -9.57 -12.71 13.75
CA LEU A 142 -10.96 -13.14 13.67
C LEU A 142 -11.75 -12.53 14.82
N ASP A 143 -12.96 -12.06 14.58
CA ASP A 143 -13.87 -11.76 15.68
C ASP A 143 -14.50 -13.04 16.26
N MET A 144 -15.33 -12.87 17.28
CA MET A 144 -16.06 -13.97 17.93
C MET A 144 -17.01 -14.74 17.00
N GLU A 145 -17.31 -14.22 15.81
CA GLU A 145 -18.13 -14.86 14.77
C GLU A 145 -17.27 -15.47 13.64
N GLU A 146 -15.96 -15.56 13.86
CA GLU A 146 -14.97 -16.03 12.88
C GLU A 146 -14.92 -15.22 11.58
N LYS A 147 -15.36 -13.95 11.63
CA LYS A 147 -15.25 -13.00 10.53
C LYS A 147 -13.87 -12.35 10.57
N MET A 148 -13.22 -12.28 9.40
CA MET A 148 -11.92 -11.63 9.29
C MET A 148 -12.05 -10.13 9.54
N CYS A 149 -11.35 -9.64 10.55
CA CYS A 149 -11.24 -8.24 10.91
C CYS A 149 -9.98 -7.65 10.28
N LEU A 150 -10.14 -6.52 9.62
CA LEU A 150 -9.04 -5.72 9.09
C LEU A 150 -8.90 -4.46 9.95
N ILE A 151 -7.69 -4.20 10.46
CA ILE A 151 -7.36 -2.97 11.18
C ILE A 151 -6.13 -2.29 10.58
N ASP A 152 -5.74 -1.16 11.18
CA ASP A 152 -4.63 -0.32 10.75
C ASP A 152 -4.73 0.11 9.28
N PHE A 153 -5.66 1.04 9.05
CA PHE A 153 -5.92 1.60 7.73
C PHE A 153 -4.95 2.71 7.33
N ASP A 154 -3.94 3.04 8.15
CA ASP A 154 -2.84 3.92 7.71
C ASP A 154 -2.00 3.24 6.62
N GLY A 155 -1.97 1.90 6.64
CA GLY A 155 -1.40 1.07 5.59
C GLY A 155 -2.24 0.95 4.33
N VAL A 156 -3.50 1.39 4.29
CA VAL A 156 -4.38 1.19 3.13
C VAL A 156 -4.31 2.38 2.16
N ALA A 157 -3.94 2.12 0.91
CA ALA A 157 -3.78 3.14 -0.12
C ALA A 157 -4.39 2.72 -1.46
N LEU A 158 -4.78 3.71 -2.29
CA LEU A 158 -5.22 3.48 -3.66
C LEU A 158 -4.01 3.57 -4.59
N LEU A 159 -3.57 2.42 -5.11
CA LEU A 159 -2.33 2.28 -5.88
C LEU A 159 -2.55 1.39 -7.12
N PRO A 160 -1.65 1.47 -8.13
CA PRO A 160 -1.60 0.48 -9.21
C PRO A 160 -1.47 -0.95 -8.65
N GLU A 161 -2.11 -1.93 -9.29
CA GLU A 161 -2.19 -3.34 -8.83
C GLU A 161 -0.83 -3.92 -8.38
N SER A 162 0.25 -3.57 -9.09
CA SER A 162 1.57 -4.14 -8.84
C SER A 162 2.15 -3.72 -7.50
N PHE A 163 1.71 -2.60 -6.93
CA PHE A 163 2.12 -2.19 -5.59
C PHE A 163 1.66 -3.19 -4.54
N GLY A 164 0.39 -3.59 -4.52
CA GLY A 164 -0.06 -4.62 -3.57
C GLY A 164 0.62 -5.96 -3.78
N ASN A 165 0.90 -6.32 -5.03
CA ASN A 165 1.59 -7.57 -5.36
C ASN A 165 3.04 -7.54 -4.84
N GLN A 166 3.67 -6.37 -4.82
CA GLN A 166 5.00 -6.18 -4.26
C GLN A 166 5.04 -6.35 -2.74
N PHE A 167 3.98 -5.99 -2.01
CA PHE A 167 3.89 -6.26 -0.57
C PHE A 167 3.71 -7.75 -0.26
N LEU A 168 3.04 -8.49 -1.15
CA LEU A 168 2.93 -9.95 -1.07
C LEU A 168 4.22 -10.70 -1.45
N ALA A 169 5.13 -10.07 -2.19
CA ALA A 169 6.45 -10.64 -2.51
C ALA A 169 7.42 -10.68 -1.30
N SER A 170 6.93 -10.39 -0.09
CA SER A 170 7.68 -10.46 1.17
C SER A 170 8.16 -11.88 1.48
N ARG A 171 9.30 -11.98 2.19
CA ARG A 171 9.83 -13.25 2.72
C ARG A 171 9.24 -13.68 4.06
N MET A 172 8.27 -12.92 4.58
CA MET A 172 7.61 -13.26 5.84
C MET A 172 6.69 -14.46 5.63
N ASN A 173 6.81 -15.48 6.50
CA ASN A 173 6.06 -16.74 6.40
C ASN A 173 4.54 -16.51 6.29
N PHE A 174 3.98 -15.67 7.16
CA PHE A 174 2.57 -15.28 7.11
C PHE A 174 2.15 -14.75 5.72
N VAL A 175 2.91 -13.78 5.20
CA VAL A 175 2.62 -13.14 3.90
C VAL A 175 2.74 -14.14 2.74
N GLN A 176 3.70 -15.06 2.80
CA GLN A 176 3.84 -16.11 1.78
C GLN A 176 2.65 -17.06 1.77
N LYS A 177 2.14 -17.44 2.95
CA LYS A 177 0.93 -18.26 3.06
C LYS A 177 -0.28 -17.53 2.46
N VAL A 178 -0.48 -16.25 2.81
CA VAL A 178 -1.57 -15.42 2.23
C VAL A 178 -1.43 -15.33 0.71
N ALA A 179 -0.22 -15.04 0.21
CA ALA A 179 0.05 -14.93 -1.21
C ALA A 179 -0.21 -16.23 -1.98
N ALA A 180 -0.05 -17.40 -1.36
CA ALA A 180 -0.35 -18.68 -1.98
C ALA A 180 -1.83 -18.86 -2.33
N HIS A 181 -2.73 -18.12 -1.67
CA HIS A 181 -4.17 -18.09 -1.97
C HIS A 181 -4.55 -17.00 -2.98
N LEU A 182 -3.58 -16.16 -3.42
CA LEU A 182 -3.83 -15.02 -4.30
C LEU A 182 -3.09 -15.21 -5.62
N ASN A 183 -3.82 -15.33 -6.72
CA ASN A 183 -3.25 -15.45 -8.05
C ASN A 183 -3.03 -14.08 -8.72
N TRP A 184 -2.42 -13.14 -7.99
CA TRP A 184 -2.27 -11.77 -8.47
C TRP A 184 -1.08 -11.59 -9.44
N PRO A 185 -1.17 -10.70 -10.45
CA PRO A 185 -0.11 -10.51 -11.45
C PRO A 185 1.22 -10.04 -10.87
N THR A 186 2.37 -10.51 -11.39
CA THR A 186 3.69 -10.16 -10.83
C THR A 186 4.61 -9.43 -11.81
N HIS A 187 4.06 -8.87 -12.89
CA HIS A 187 4.83 -8.39 -14.04
C HIS A 187 5.81 -7.25 -13.70
N ASN A 188 5.47 -6.35 -12.76
CA ASN A 188 6.35 -5.28 -12.30
C ASN A 188 7.11 -5.60 -10.99
N VAL A 189 6.71 -6.65 -10.24
CA VAL A 189 7.19 -6.95 -8.87
C VAL A 189 8.72 -7.06 -8.81
N GLU A 190 9.34 -7.84 -9.69
CA GLU A 190 10.80 -8.02 -9.69
C GLU A 190 11.54 -6.69 -9.91
N SER A 191 11.10 -5.90 -10.91
CA SER A 191 11.69 -4.61 -11.22
C SER A 191 11.46 -3.60 -10.09
N MET A 192 10.26 -3.57 -9.50
CA MET A 192 9.95 -2.72 -8.35
C MET A 192 10.83 -3.04 -7.14
N GLY A 193 11.07 -4.32 -6.86
CA GLY A 193 12.01 -4.74 -5.81
C GLY A 193 13.44 -4.23 -6.05
N LYS A 194 13.93 -4.28 -7.30
CA LYS A 194 15.26 -3.73 -7.64
C LYS A 194 15.31 -2.21 -7.52
N ALA A 195 14.26 -1.52 -7.94
CA ALA A 195 14.12 -0.07 -7.78
C ALA A 195 14.13 0.32 -6.29
N GLN A 196 13.40 -0.42 -5.45
CA GLN A 196 13.34 -0.21 -4.01
C GLN A 196 14.73 -0.24 -3.37
N VAL A 197 15.55 -1.24 -3.71
CA VAL A 197 16.93 -1.38 -3.19
C VAL A 197 17.75 -0.13 -3.52
N ILE A 198 17.70 0.36 -4.76
CA ILE A 198 18.40 1.58 -5.16
C ILE A 198 17.93 2.79 -4.36
N ILE A 199 16.61 2.94 -4.20
CA ILE A 199 16.04 4.06 -3.45
C ILE A 199 16.49 4.00 -1.99
N GLN A 200 16.48 2.82 -1.36
CA GLN A 200 16.94 2.62 0.01
C GLN A 200 18.43 2.88 0.20
N MET A 201 19.27 2.56 -0.79
CA MET A 201 20.72 2.81 -0.74
C MET A 201 21.12 4.26 -1.08
N THR A 202 20.25 5.03 -1.73
CA THR A 202 20.57 6.40 -2.13
C THR A 202 20.33 7.39 -0.98
N GLY A 203 21.25 8.35 -0.78
CA GLY A 203 21.10 9.42 0.22
C GLY A 203 19.97 10.40 -0.09
N ASN A 204 19.80 10.77 -1.37
CA ASN A 204 18.65 11.55 -1.85
C ASN A 204 17.51 10.63 -2.33
N LYS A 205 16.49 10.41 -1.49
CA LYS A 205 15.34 9.55 -1.79
C LYS A 205 14.48 10.06 -2.95
N SER A 206 14.44 11.37 -3.21
CA SER A 206 13.74 11.93 -4.38
C SER A 206 14.44 11.63 -5.70
N LEU A 207 15.67 11.11 -5.65
CA LEU A 207 16.54 10.91 -6.82
C LEU A 207 16.84 12.22 -7.59
N GLY A 208 16.57 13.39 -6.99
CA GLY A 208 16.68 14.70 -7.65
C GLY A 208 15.51 15.00 -8.60
N LEU A 209 14.38 14.32 -8.42
CA LEU A 209 13.16 14.55 -9.20
C LEU A 209 12.17 15.45 -8.46
N ASP A 210 11.32 16.14 -9.23
CA ASP A 210 10.15 16.90 -8.79
C ASP A 210 8.90 16.01 -8.69
N GLU A 211 7.78 16.60 -8.26
CA GLU A 211 6.48 15.92 -8.11
C GLU A 211 5.96 15.30 -9.41
N ASN A 212 6.43 15.80 -10.56
CA ASN A 212 6.10 15.28 -11.88
C ASN A 212 7.10 14.22 -12.35
N GLY A 213 8.07 13.83 -11.53
CA GLY A 213 9.09 12.83 -11.88
C GLY A 213 10.14 13.35 -12.88
N PHE A 214 10.26 14.66 -13.07
CA PHE A 214 11.30 15.28 -13.90
C PHE A 214 12.46 15.77 -13.05
N ARG A 215 13.65 15.92 -13.65
CA ARG A 215 14.83 16.40 -12.92
C ARG A 215 14.62 17.84 -12.47
N LYS A 216 14.83 18.09 -11.17
CA LYS A 216 14.87 19.46 -10.64
C LYS A 216 16.01 20.24 -11.32
N PRO A 217 15.78 21.50 -11.70
CA PRO A 217 16.87 22.38 -12.11
C PRO A 217 17.94 22.39 -11.02
N ARG A 218 19.23 22.39 -11.40
CA ARG A 218 20.29 22.66 -10.43
C ARG A 218 20.10 24.09 -9.95
N THR A 219 19.58 24.28 -8.74
CA THR A 219 19.74 25.55 -8.03
C THR A 219 21.22 25.74 -7.80
N LEU A 220 21.81 26.69 -8.53
CA LEU A 220 23.09 27.28 -8.16
C LEU A 220 22.86 27.87 -6.77
N LEU A 221 23.45 27.26 -5.74
CA LEU A 221 23.52 27.91 -4.44
C LEU A 221 24.33 29.20 -4.61
N PRO A 222 23.90 30.33 -4.01
CA PRO A 222 24.73 31.53 -3.94
C PRO A 222 26.04 31.27 -3.20
#